data_AF-A0A7W1CSX1-F1
#
_entry.id   AF-A0A7W1CSX1-F1
#
_cell.length_a   1.000
_cell.length_b   1.000
_cell.length_c   1.000
_cell.angle_alpha   90.00
_cell.angle_beta   90.00
_cell.angle_gamma   90.00
#
_symmetry.space_group_name_H-M   'P 1'
#
loop_
_entity.id
_entity.type
_entity.pdbx_description
1 polymer ?
#
loop_
_entity_poly.entity_id
_entity_poly.type
_entity_poly.pdbx_seq_one_letter_code
_entity_poly.pdbx_strand_id
1 'polypeptide(L)'
;GRVTEVHVFLDEDEESGWYIEEVIEGSTIGQVLALTQWDKIELMRLVKLQVDAAIKSDRLKPNDAMKILADYERGLQGYTYLSLDGAAAPAPTPAVVAPV
;
A
#
# COMPACT_ATOMS: atom_id res chain seq x y z
N GLY A 1 -3.06 10.93 2.60
CA GLY A 1 -2.13 11.28 1.51
C GLY A 1 -2.92 11.74 0.30
N ARG A 2 -2.31 11.77 -0.89
CA ARG A 2 -3.08 11.95 -2.14
C ARG A 2 -4.05 10.78 -2.32
N VAL A 3 -5.19 11.05 -2.95
CA VAL A 3 -6.13 10.02 -3.37
C VAL A 3 -5.75 9.46 -4.73
N THR A 4 -6.20 8.24 -5.04
CA THR A 4 -6.09 7.69 -6.40
C THR A 4 -6.94 8.51 -7.37
N GLU A 5 -6.36 8.83 -8.51
CA GLU A 5 -6.98 9.60 -9.59
C GLU A 5 -6.98 8.76 -10.87
N VAL A 6 -8.05 8.89 -11.66
CA VAL A 6 -8.24 8.12 -12.89
C VAL A 6 -8.65 9.08 -14.00
N HIS A 7 -7.96 9.01 -15.13
CA HIS A 7 -8.30 9.77 -16.33
C HIS A 7 -9.09 8.85 -17.27
N VAL A 8 -10.30 9.29 -17.63
CA VAL A 8 -11.23 8.52 -18.45
C VAL A 8 -11.41 9.25 -19.76
N PHE A 9 -11.20 8.53 -20.86
CA PHE A 9 -11.42 9.03 -22.21
C PHE A 9 -12.70 8.44 -22.78
N LEU A 10 -13.47 9.24 -23.52
CA LEU A 10 -14.69 8.80 -24.19
C LEU A 10 -14.37 8.47 -25.65
N ASP A 11 -14.74 7.28 -26.08
CA ASP A 11 -14.51 6.81 -27.43
C ASP A 11 -15.75 6.06 -27.92
N GLU A 12 -16.36 6.55 -29.01
CA GLU A 12 -17.58 5.96 -29.58
C GLU A 12 -17.30 4.63 -30.29
N ASP A 13 -16.04 4.36 -30.65
CA ASP A 13 -15.62 3.11 -31.29
C ASP A 13 -15.33 2.00 -30.25
N GLU A 14 -15.20 2.35 -28.97
CA GLU A 14 -14.99 1.39 -27.88
C GLU A 14 -16.32 0.77 -27.41
N GLU A 15 -16.34 -0.54 -27.14
CA GLU A 15 -17.57 -1.27 -26.77
C GLU A 15 -18.26 -0.69 -25.52
N SER A 16 -17.48 -0.17 -24.57
CA SER A 16 -17.99 0.48 -23.36
C SER A 16 -18.30 1.96 -23.54
N GLY A 17 -17.94 2.57 -24.67
CA GLY A 17 -18.05 4.01 -24.93
C GLY A 17 -16.99 4.86 -24.23
N TRP A 18 -16.05 4.23 -23.51
CA TRP A 18 -14.97 4.87 -22.75
C TRP A 18 -13.88 3.86 -22.40
N TYR A 19 -12.67 4.37 -22.12
CA TYR A 19 -11.57 3.59 -21.54
C TYR A 19 -10.79 4.39 -20.50
N ILE A 20 -10.04 3.68 -19.63
CA ILE A 20 -9.13 4.31 -18.67
C ILE A 20 -7.81 4.59 -19.39
N GLU A 21 -7.46 5.86 -19.51
CA GLU A 21 -6.20 6.27 -20.14
C GLU A 21 -5.05 6.19 -19.13
N GLU A 22 -5.25 6.74 -17.94
CA GLU A 22 -4.22 6.83 -16.91
C GLU A 22 -4.81 6.59 -15.51
N VAL A 23 -4.03 5.91 -14.67
CA VAL A 23 -4.30 5.75 -13.24
C VAL A 23 -3.11 6.31 -12.47
N ILE A 24 -3.37 7.36 -11.69
CA ILE A 24 -2.37 7.94 -10.79
C ILE A 24 -2.66 7.39 -9.39
N GLU A 25 -1.75 6.57 -8.88
CA GLU A 25 -1.90 5.93 -7.58
C GLU A 25 -1.90 6.95 -6.43
N GLY A 26 -2.82 6.74 -5.48
CA GLY A 26 -2.83 7.49 -4.25
C GLY A 26 -1.66 7.10 -3.32
N SER A 27 -1.43 7.89 -2.28
CA SER A 27 -0.23 7.73 -1.45
C SER A 27 -0.33 6.53 -0.50
N THR A 28 0.78 5.81 -0.36
CA THR A 28 0.97 4.81 0.70
C THR A 28 1.31 5.47 2.05
N ILE A 29 1.13 4.74 3.15
CA ILE A 29 1.47 5.24 4.50
C ILE A 29 2.97 5.59 4.56
N GLY A 30 3.84 4.74 4.02
CA GLY A 30 5.28 4.98 3.97
C GLY A 30 5.66 6.23 3.17
N GLN A 31 5.00 6.48 2.03
CA GLN A 31 5.23 7.70 1.25
C GLN A 31 4.82 8.96 2.04
N VAL A 32 3.69 8.93 2.75
CA VAL A 32 3.26 10.06 3.59
C VAL A 32 4.22 10.29 4.75
N LEU A 33 4.67 9.22 5.42
CA LEU A 33 5.64 9.31 6.50
C LEU A 33 6.97 9.94 6.03
N ALA A 34 7.41 9.62 4.81
CA ALA A 34 8.60 10.23 4.22
C ALA A 34 8.48 11.75 4.05
N LEU A 35 7.28 12.28 3.78
CA LEU A 35 7.05 13.74 3.73
C LEU A 35 7.31 14.41 5.09
N THR A 36 7.14 13.66 6.17
CA THR A 36 7.42 14.08 7.55
C THR A 36 8.80 13.64 8.04
N GLN A 37 9.73 13.36 7.13
CA GLN A 37 11.12 12.97 7.40
C GLN A 37 11.30 11.62 8.10
N TRP A 38 10.28 10.76 8.10
CA TRP A 38 10.41 9.39 8.58
C TRP A 38 10.84 8.47 7.45
N ASP A 39 11.92 7.72 7.69
CA ASP A 39 12.38 6.71 6.74
C ASP A 39 11.78 5.33 7.06
N LYS A 40 11.23 4.67 6.03
CA LYS A 40 10.57 3.37 6.18
C LYS A 40 11.54 2.27 6.63
N ILE A 41 12.81 2.32 6.17
CA ILE A 41 13.80 1.30 6.49
C ILE A 41 14.19 1.42 7.97
N GLU A 42 14.38 2.65 8.43
CA GLU A 42 14.66 2.94 9.84
C GLU A 42 13.48 2.56 10.74
N LEU A 43 12.25 2.88 10.34
CA LEU A 43 11.05 2.46 11.07
C LEU A 43 10.96 0.94 11.20
N MET A 44 11.19 0.19 10.11
CA MET A 44 11.24 -1.27 10.15
C MET A 44 12.33 -1.79 11.09
N ARG A 45 13.53 -1.17 11.05
CA ARG A 45 14.65 -1.53 11.92
C ARG A 45 14.30 -1.33 13.39
N LEU A 46 13.68 -0.20 13.75
CA LEU A 46 13.27 0.12 15.11
C LEU A 46 12.20 -0.84 15.65
N VAL A 47 11.21 -1.20 14.84
CA VAL A 47 10.19 -2.19 15.23
C VAL A 47 10.81 -3.57 15.39
N LYS A 48 11.71 -3.98 14.48
CA LYS A 48 12.44 -5.24 14.58
C LYS A 48 13.24 -5.34 15.90
N LEU A 49 13.92 -4.28 16.31
CA LEU A 49 14.63 -4.27 17.60
C LEU A 49 13.69 -4.49 18.80
N GLN A 50 12.50 -3.90 18.79
CA GLN A 50 11.51 -4.10 19.85
C GLN A 50 10.96 -5.53 19.86
N VAL A 51 10.69 -6.09 18.67
CA VAL A 51 10.23 -7.47 18.50
C VAL A 51 11.30 -8.46 18.96
N ASP A 52 12.56 -8.26 18.57
CA ASP A 52 13.70 -9.09 18.99
C ASP A 52 13.89 -9.06 20.51
N ALA A 53 13.73 -7.89 21.15
CA ALA A 53 13.77 -7.77 22.60
C ALA A 53 12.60 -8.51 23.27
N ALA A 54 11.39 -8.46 22.69
CA ALA A 54 10.23 -9.17 23.20
C ALA A 54 10.42 -10.70 23.12
N ILE A 55 10.97 -11.21 22.01
CA ILE A 55 11.33 -12.63 21.85
C ILE A 55 12.34 -13.04 22.93
N LYS A 56 13.42 -12.28 23.12
CA LYS A 56 14.45 -12.58 24.12
C LYS A 56 13.92 -12.60 25.55
N SER A 57 12.90 -11.80 25.83
CA SER A 57 12.23 -11.74 27.13
C SER A 57 11.11 -12.79 27.32
N ASP A 58 10.95 -13.72 26.36
CA ASP A 58 9.91 -14.76 26.34
C ASP A 58 8.46 -14.23 26.41
N ARG A 59 8.26 -12.97 26.00
CA ARG A 59 6.94 -12.33 25.95
C ARG A 59 6.23 -12.50 24.60
N LEU A 60 6.96 -12.95 23.58
CA LEU A 60 6.46 -13.10 22.22
C LEU A 60 7.11 -14.29 21.53
N LYS A 61 6.30 -15.18 20.94
CA LYS A 61 6.80 -16.33 20.19
C LYS A 61 7.40 -15.88 18.85
N PRO A 62 8.53 -16.48 18.40
CA PRO A 62 9.16 -16.11 17.13
C PRO A 62 8.23 -16.13 15.92
N ASN A 63 7.35 -17.13 15.81
CA ASN A 63 6.42 -17.23 14.69
C ASN A 63 5.43 -16.06 14.64
N ASP A 64 4.92 -15.63 15.78
CA ASP A 64 3.96 -14.52 15.84
C ASP A 64 4.67 -13.17 15.69
N ALA A 65 5.90 -13.06 16.18
CA ALA A 65 6.79 -11.93 15.90
C ALA A 65 7.03 -11.71 14.40
N MET A 66 7.28 -12.77 13.64
CA MET A 66 7.46 -12.66 12.19
C MET A 66 6.19 -12.19 11.48
N LYS A 67 5.01 -12.62 11.95
CA LYS A 67 3.73 -12.12 11.43
C LYS A 67 3.57 -10.62 11.69
N ILE A 68 3.85 -10.17 12.92
CA ILE A 68 3.77 -8.74 13.29
C ILE A 68 4.69 -7.90 12.40
N LEU A 69 5.92 -8.35 12.13
CA LEU A 69 6.84 -7.64 11.26
C LEU A 69 6.34 -7.57 9.81
N ALA A 70 5.82 -8.67 9.28
CA ALA A 70 5.23 -8.71 7.95
C ALA A 70 3.98 -7.82 7.85
N ASP A 71 3.14 -7.80 8.90
CA ASP A 71 1.96 -6.95 8.99
C ASP A 71 2.33 -5.47 9.02
N TYR A 72 3.36 -5.11 9.79
CA TYR A 72 3.86 -3.74 9.88
C TYR A 72 4.45 -3.26 8.54
N GLU A 73 5.26 -4.11 7.89
CA GLU A 73 5.80 -3.81 6.55
C GLU A 73 4.68 -3.60 5.52
N ARG A 74 3.70 -4.52 5.51
CA ARG A 74 2.51 -4.41 4.66
C ARG A 74 1.70 -3.16 4.97
N GLY A 75 1.58 -2.77 6.23
CA GLY A 75 0.93 -1.52 6.64
C GLY A 75 1.63 -0.30 6.04
N LEU A 76 2.96 -0.24 6.09
CA LEU A 76 3.73 0.85 5.48
C LEU A 76 3.58 0.93 3.95
N GLN A 77 3.40 -0.22 3.29
CA GLN A 77 3.13 -0.30 1.85
C GLN A 77 1.65 -0.05 1.50
N GLY A 78 0.76 -0.11 2.49
CA GLY A 78 -0.67 0.05 2.31
C GLY A 78 -1.08 1.47 1.96
N TYR A 79 -2.25 1.57 1.32
CA TYR A 79 -2.87 2.84 0.99
C TYR A 79 -3.27 3.62 2.26
N THR A 80 -3.28 4.95 2.18
CA THR A 80 -3.53 5.80 3.36
C THR A 80 -4.98 5.79 3.86
N TYR A 81 -5.93 5.26 3.07
CA TYR A 81 -7.34 5.18 3.43
C TYR A 81 -7.75 3.76 3.86
N LEU A 82 -8.83 3.68 4.64
CA LEU A 82 -9.36 2.42 5.16
C LEU A 82 -10.00 1.57 4.06
N SER A 83 -9.88 0.25 4.20
CA SER A 83 -10.67 -0.70 3.45
C SER A 83 -11.88 -1.13 4.29
N LEU A 84 -13.07 -1.11 3.69
CA LEU A 84 -14.33 -1.43 4.37
C LEU A 84 -14.57 -2.94 4.49
N ASP A 85 -13.98 -3.73 3.60
CA ASP A 85 -14.22 -5.18 3.51
C ASP A 85 -13.02 -6.02 4.02
N GLY A 86 -12.02 -5.37 4.61
CA GLY A 86 -10.77 -6.02 5.05
C GLY A 86 -9.84 -6.48 3.90
N ALA A 87 -10.23 -6.25 2.65
CA ALA A 87 -9.38 -6.47 1.48
C ALA A 87 -8.30 -5.38 1.39
N ALA A 88 -7.08 -5.72 0.97
CA ALA A 88 -6.09 -4.70 0.60
C ALA A 88 -6.69 -3.78 -0.48
N ALA A 89 -6.32 -2.49 -0.47
CA ALA A 89 -6.79 -1.54 -1.48
C ALA A 89 -6.66 -2.17 -2.88
N PRO A 90 -7.70 -2.08 -3.74
CA PRO A 90 -7.70 -2.78 -5.00
C PRO A 90 -6.45 -2.40 -5.79
N ALA A 91 -5.73 -3.42 -6.27
CA ALA A 91 -4.61 -3.21 -7.19
C ALA A 91 -5.12 -2.38 -8.37
N PRO A 92 -4.32 -1.43 -8.90
CA PRO A 92 -4.71 -0.69 -10.09
C PRO A 92 -5.05 -1.71 -11.17
N THR A 93 -6.29 -1.67 -11.65
CA THR A 93 -6.66 -2.43 -12.83
C THR A 93 -5.82 -1.86 -13.96
N PRO A 94 -5.09 -2.69 -14.74
CA PRO A 94 -4.31 -2.15 -15.86
C PRO A 94 -5.28 -1.36 -16.73
N ALA A 95 -4.90 -0.13 -17.05
CA ALA A 95 -5.54 0.65 -18.11
C ALA A 95 -5.69 -0.30 -19.30
N VAL A 96 -6.93 -0.44 -19.79
CA VAL A 96 -7.16 -1.14 -21.06
C VAL A 96 -6.37 -0.34 -22.08
N VAL A 97 -5.21 -0.85 -22.47
CA VAL A 97 -4.36 -0.20 -23.47
C VAL A 97 -5.17 -0.22 -24.75
N ALA A 98 -5.67 0.96 -25.15
CA ALA A 98 -6.39 1.11 -26.41
C ALA A 98 -5.54 0.48 -27.54
N PRO A 99 -6.13 -0.34 -28.41
CA PRO A 99 -5.39 -0.89 -29.54
C PRO A 99 -4.92 0.26 -30.42
N VAL A 100 -3.61 0.25 -30.74
CA VAL A 100 -2.94 1.22 -31.62
C VAL A 100 -3.54 1.19 -33.02
#